data_AF-A0A239JYC9-F1
#
_entry.id   AF-A0A239JYC9-F1
#
_cell.length_a   1.000
_cell.length_b   1.000
_cell.length_c   1.000
_cell.angle_alpha   90.00
_cell.angle_beta   90.00
_cell.angle_gamma   90.00
#
_symmetry.space_group_name_H-M   'P 1'
#
loop_
_entity.id
_entity.type
_entity.pdbx_description
1 polymer ?
#
loop_
_entity_poly.entity_id
_entity_poly.type
_entity_poly.pdbx_seq_one_letter_code
_entity_poly.pdbx_strand_id
1 'polypeptide(L)'
;MEKQSKDQPSRGRPSWINLRSIGNSGPARAAILVPVIGYLIILNSTLVEYLRLHGIEPTGSLTISDRLWDSKIYLLYFGLTFFGIGSAIYQWKCPHFVKKYADWTEYVAGTRPHIETGNIGTWAKLVGADLNTDRTRAFSRSDDELLKRYLQTNFLNMSFAHPFWRAVVASCFVIGFALLTIPSAMTAARVAGALISSMTR
;
A
#
# COMPACT_ATOMS: atom_id res chain seq x y z
N MET A 1 18.98 -17.18 30.31
CA MET A 1 19.04 -15.76 29.89
C MET A 1 19.07 -15.71 28.38
N GLU A 2 17.86 -15.62 27.81
CA GLU A 2 17.57 -15.76 26.40
C GLU A 2 17.87 -14.44 25.70
N LYS A 3 18.94 -14.43 24.88
CA LYS A 3 19.13 -13.37 23.89
C LYS A 3 17.97 -13.48 22.90
N GLN A 4 16.87 -12.79 23.17
CA GLN A 4 15.88 -12.42 22.16
C GLN A 4 16.59 -11.51 21.16
N SER A 5 17.22 -12.15 20.18
CA SER A 5 17.90 -11.57 19.04
C SER A 5 16.90 -10.74 18.24
N LYS A 6 16.83 -9.45 18.56
CA LYS A 6 17.25 -8.31 17.74
C LYS A 6 17.17 -8.40 16.20
N ASP A 7 16.40 -9.30 15.62
CA ASP A 7 16.05 -9.32 14.20
C ASP A 7 14.67 -8.70 14.00
N GLN A 8 14.45 -7.51 14.57
CA GLN A 8 13.45 -6.60 14.03
C GLN A 8 14.02 -6.11 12.70
N PRO A 9 13.47 -6.52 11.54
CA PRO A 9 14.04 -6.19 10.25
C PRO A 9 14.05 -4.67 10.06
N SER A 10 15.25 -4.09 10.10
CA SER A 10 15.64 -2.73 9.66
C SER A 10 14.53 -1.68 9.69
N ARG A 11 14.45 -0.89 10.78
CA ARG A 11 13.47 0.18 11.08
C ARG A 11 13.25 1.28 10.02
N GLY A 12 13.88 1.22 8.85
CA GLY A 12 13.76 2.24 7.80
C GLY A 12 13.31 1.75 6.42
N ARG A 13 13.19 0.44 6.16
CA ARG A 13 12.85 -0.07 4.82
C ARG A 13 11.36 -0.42 4.73
N PRO A 14 10.59 0.15 3.78
CA PRO A 14 9.16 -0.10 3.68
C PRO A 14 8.90 -1.56 3.29
N SER A 15 8.39 -2.40 4.19
CA SER A 15 8.06 -3.82 3.91
C SER A 15 6.77 -3.94 3.10
N TRP A 16 6.56 -5.08 2.42
CA TRP A 16 5.28 -5.32 1.74
C TRP A 16 4.09 -5.31 2.72
N ILE A 17 4.30 -5.73 3.97
CA ILE A 17 3.30 -5.67 5.05
C ILE A 17 2.89 -4.22 5.33
N ASN A 18 3.85 -3.28 5.40
CA ASN A 18 3.54 -1.87 5.64
C ASN A 18 2.83 -1.25 4.43
N LEU A 19 3.22 -1.62 3.21
CA LEU A 19 2.59 -1.15 1.98
C LEU A 19 1.18 -1.74 1.77
N ARG A 20 0.89 -2.90 2.37
CA ARG A 20 -0.41 -3.59 2.28
C ARG A 20 -1.55 -2.74 2.85
N SER A 21 -1.35 -2.07 3.97
CA SER A 21 -2.40 -1.27 4.62
C SER A 21 -3.00 -0.24 3.66
N ILE A 22 -2.17 0.30 2.77
CA ILE A 22 -2.56 1.25 1.73
C ILE A 22 -2.99 0.51 0.46
N GLY A 23 -2.08 -0.27 -0.13
CA GLY A 23 -2.26 -0.86 -1.47
C GLY A 23 -3.31 -1.98 -1.57
N ASN A 24 -3.70 -2.57 -0.44
CA ASN A 24 -4.74 -3.60 -0.40
C ASN A 24 -6.13 -3.06 -0.01
N SER A 25 -6.25 -1.75 0.25
CA SER A 25 -7.53 -1.11 0.57
C SER A 25 -8.45 -1.06 -0.65
N GLY A 26 -9.77 -1.11 -0.42
CA GLY A 26 -10.78 -0.97 -1.48
C GLY A 26 -10.58 0.28 -2.34
N PRO A 27 -10.40 1.49 -1.74
CA PRO A 27 -10.14 2.71 -2.49
C PRO A 27 -8.86 2.66 -3.33
N ALA A 28 -7.77 2.08 -2.82
CA ALA A 28 -6.53 1.94 -3.59
C ALA A 28 -6.69 1.00 -4.79
N ARG A 29 -7.48 -0.07 -4.66
CA ARG A 29 -7.80 -0.94 -5.80
C ARG A 29 -8.67 -0.23 -6.84
N ALA A 30 -9.65 0.57 -6.40
CA ALA A 30 -10.46 1.39 -7.29
C ALA A 30 -9.61 2.46 -8.02
N ALA A 31 -8.59 3.00 -7.35
CA ALA A 31 -7.70 4.00 -7.92
C ALA A 31 -6.89 3.50 -9.14
N ILE A 32 -6.76 2.18 -9.32
CA ILE A 32 -6.13 1.58 -10.50
C ILE A 32 -6.87 1.99 -11.80
N LEU A 33 -8.17 2.24 -11.73
CA LEU A 33 -8.98 2.68 -12.87
C LEU A 33 -8.88 4.17 -13.15
N VAL A 34 -8.33 4.97 -12.23
CA VAL A 34 -8.31 6.43 -12.35
C VAL A 34 -7.51 6.92 -13.57
N PRO A 35 -6.34 6.36 -13.94
CA PRO A 35 -5.66 6.79 -15.16
C PRO A 35 -6.55 6.66 -16.41
N VAL A 36 -7.35 5.59 -16.49
CA VAL A 36 -8.27 5.37 -17.61
C VAL A 36 -9.42 6.37 -17.57
N ILE A 37 -10.06 6.52 -16.41
CA ILE A 37 -11.19 7.45 -16.23
C ILE A 37 -10.75 8.90 -16.47
N GLY A 38 -9.60 9.30 -15.91
CA GLY A 38 -9.10 10.65 -16.05
C GLY A 38 -8.63 10.96 -17.47
N TYR A 39 -8.09 9.98 -18.21
CA TYR A 39 -7.84 10.13 -19.64
C TYR A 39 -9.15 10.37 -20.42
N LEU A 40 -10.22 9.62 -20.11
CA LEU A 40 -11.53 9.82 -20.72
C LEU A 40 -12.14 11.19 -20.39
N ILE A 41 -11.94 11.68 -19.16
CA ILE A 41 -12.40 13.02 -18.74
C ILE A 41 -11.63 14.10 -19.50
N ILE A 42 -10.30 14.00 -19.57
CA ILE A 42 -9.45 15.01 -20.22
C ILE A 42 -9.72 15.08 -21.73
N LEU A 43 -9.98 13.96 -22.38
CA LEU A 43 -10.26 13.93 -23.83
C LEU A 43 -11.68 14.36 -24.20
N ASN A 44 -12.61 14.34 -23.25
CA ASN A 44 -13.99 14.69 -23.53
C ASN A 44 -14.23 16.16 -23.20
N SER A 45 -14.17 17.02 -24.23
CA SER A 45 -14.39 18.46 -24.11
C SER A 45 -15.75 18.80 -23.49
N THR A 46 -16.79 18.00 -23.76
CA THR A 46 -18.13 18.17 -23.19
C THR A 46 -18.14 17.92 -21.68
N LEU A 47 -17.40 16.92 -21.19
CA LEU A 47 -17.26 16.67 -19.75
C LEU A 47 -16.47 17.78 -19.07
N VAL A 48 -15.40 18.28 -19.70
CA VAL A 48 -14.63 19.41 -19.19
C VAL A 48 -15.52 20.66 -19.09
N GLU A 49 -16.32 20.94 -20.11
CA GLU A 49 -17.26 22.07 -20.12
C GLU A 49 -18.37 21.89 -19.07
N TYR A 50 -18.90 20.69 -18.91
CA TYR A 50 -19.91 20.39 -17.89
C TYR A 50 -19.36 20.52 -16.46
N LEU A 51 -18.12 20.07 -16.22
CA LEU A 51 -17.41 20.23 -14.95
C LEU A 51 -17.05 21.69 -14.66
N ARG A 52 -16.77 22.47 -15.71
CA ARG A 52 -16.62 23.94 -15.60
C ARG A 52 -17.95 24.60 -15.25
N LEU A 53 -19.06 24.15 -15.84
CA LEU A 53 -20.39 24.70 -15.59
C LEU A 53 -20.94 24.43 -14.18
N HIS A 54 -20.69 23.24 -13.62
CA HIS A 54 -21.17 22.85 -12.30
C HIS A 54 -20.18 23.13 -11.17
N GLY A 55 -18.96 23.56 -11.49
CA GLY A 55 -17.96 24.00 -10.52
C GLY A 55 -18.18 25.46 -10.16
N ILE A 56 -18.91 25.70 -9.06
CA ILE A 56 -19.01 26.94 -8.26
C ILE A 56 -18.16 28.08 -8.85
N GLU A 57 -18.75 28.87 -9.76
CA GLU A 57 -18.13 30.09 -10.27
C GLU A 57 -17.78 30.98 -9.08
N PRO A 58 -16.51 31.40 -8.88
CA PRO A 58 -16.23 32.55 -8.06
C PRO A 58 -16.76 33.75 -8.83
N THR A 59 -17.97 34.16 -8.45
CA THR A 59 -18.60 35.41 -8.88
C THR A 59 -17.63 36.55 -8.56
N GLY A 60 -16.84 36.96 -9.57
CA GLY A 60 -15.99 38.14 -9.54
C GLY A 60 -14.58 37.98 -8.96
N SER A 61 -13.61 37.53 -9.76
CA SER A 61 -12.39 38.32 -10.04
C SER A 61 -11.51 37.58 -11.05
N LEU A 62 -11.37 38.21 -12.21
CA LEU A 62 -10.47 37.77 -13.26
C LEU A 62 -9.02 37.75 -12.73
N THR A 63 -8.25 36.76 -13.18
CA THR A 63 -6.79 36.77 -13.45
C THR A 63 -5.95 35.73 -12.70
N ILE A 64 -6.24 35.36 -11.45
CA ILE A 64 -5.39 34.41 -10.68
C ILE A 64 -6.15 33.14 -10.25
N SER A 65 -7.43 33.25 -9.91
CA SER A 65 -8.22 32.10 -9.43
C SER A 65 -8.39 31.01 -10.49
N ASP A 66 -8.58 31.40 -11.76
CA ASP A 66 -8.80 30.47 -12.87
C ASP A 66 -7.57 29.62 -13.17
N ARG A 67 -6.37 30.24 -13.22
CA ARG A 67 -5.09 29.51 -13.38
C ARG A 67 -4.84 28.52 -12.25
N LEU A 68 -5.25 28.88 -11.02
CA LEU A 68 -5.14 27.99 -9.87
C LEU A 68 -6.15 26.84 -9.93
N TRP A 69 -7.31 27.02 -10.56
CA TRP A 69 -8.31 25.97 -10.69
C TRP A 69 -7.89 24.90 -11.69
N ASP A 70 -7.42 25.32 -12.86
CA ASP A 70 -6.86 24.40 -13.87
C ASP A 70 -5.72 23.58 -13.25
N SER A 71 -4.80 24.23 -12.52
CA SER A 71 -3.68 23.54 -11.86
C SER A 71 -4.13 22.50 -10.83
N LYS A 72 -5.22 22.73 -10.10
CA LYS A 72 -5.74 21.79 -9.10
C LYS A 72 -6.27 20.51 -9.72
N ILE A 73 -6.99 20.61 -10.83
CA ILE A 73 -7.53 19.44 -11.54
C ILE A 73 -6.37 18.59 -12.06
N TYR A 74 -5.33 19.20 -12.62
CA TYR A 74 -4.12 18.49 -13.04
C TYR A 74 -3.41 17.83 -11.85
N LEU A 75 -3.19 18.55 -10.74
CA LEU A 75 -2.56 17.98 -9.53
C LEU A 75 -3.34 16.80 -8.98
N LEU A 76 -4.67 16.89 -8.93
CA LEU A 76 -5.54 15.81 -8.49
C LEU A 76 -5.45 14.60 -9.45
N TYR A 77 -5.50 14.84 -10.76
CA TYR A 77 -5.37 13.79 -11.76
C TYR A 77 -4.02 13.07 -11.70
N PHE A 78 -2.91 13.83 -11.66
CA PHE A 78 -1.57 13.23 -11.56
C PHE A 78 -1.38 12.52 -10.22
N GLY A 79 -1.85 13.12 -9.12
CA GLY A 79 -1.80 12.50 -7.79
C GLY A 79 -2.52 11.16 -7.73
N LEU A 80 -3.76 11.10 -8.22
CA LEU A 80 -4.53 9.86 -8.29
C LEU A 80 -3.92 8.86 -9.29
N THR A 81 -3.36 9.34 -10.40
CA THR A 81 -2.68 8.49 -11.39
C THR A 81 -1.46 7.80 -10.79
N PHE A 82 -0.56 8.54 -10.13
CA PHE A 82 0.60 7.95 -9.45
C PHE A 82 0.17 6.99 -8.34
N PHE A 83 -0.86 7.34 -7.58
CA PHE A 83 -1.42 6.48 -6.56
C PHE A 83 -1.99 5.18 -7.15
N GLY A 84 -2.74 5.27 -8.24
CA GLY A 84 -3.30 4.14 -8.98
C GLY A 84 -2.23 3.23 -9.58
N ILE A 85 -1.20 3.80 -10.21
CA ILE A 85 -0.04 3.05 -10.72
C ILE A 85 0.69 2.33 -9.58
N GLY A 86 0.94 3.00 -8.46
CA GLY A 86 1.54 2.39 -7.28
C GLY A 86 0.73 1.20 -6.76
N SER A 87 -0.60 1.34 -6.74
CA SER A 87 -1.54 0.28 -6.37
C SER A 87 -1.51 -0.90 -7.35
N ALA A 88 -1.48 -0.63 -8.66
CA ALA A 88 -1.39 -1.67 -9.70
C ALA A 88 -0.08 -2.46 -9.59
N ILE A 89 1.06 -1.77 -9.43
CA ILE A 89 2.37 -2.41 -9.24
C ILE A 89 2.38 -3.25 -7.96
N TYR A 90 1.81 -2.73 -6.87
CA TYR A 90 1.64 -3.50 -5.63
C TYR A 90 0.84 -4.78 -5.88
N GLN A 91 -0.32 -4.69 -6.55
CA GLN A 91 -1.16 -5.85 -6.87
C GLN A 91 -0.47 -6.83 -7.82
N TRP A 92 0.45 -6.40 -8.67
CA TRP A 92 1.18 -7.32 -9.55
C TRP A 92 2.37 -7.99 -8.86
N LYS A 93 3.20 -7.22 -8.14
CA LYS A 93 4.50 -7.69 -7.62
C LYS A 93 4.46 -8.21 -6.18
N CYS A 94 3.47 -7.83 -5.37
CA CYS A 94 3.36 -8.33 -4.00
C CYS A 94 3.04 -9.85 -4.02
N PRO A 95 3.75 -10.69 -3.25
CA PRO A 95 3.46 -12.12 -3.16
C PRO A 95 2.04 -12.38 -2.66
N HIS A 96 1.37 -13.38 -3.24
CA HIS A 96 -0.03 -13.70 -2.89
C HIS A 96 -0.22 -13.96 -1.39
N PHE A 97 0.72 -14.64 -0.72
CA PHE A 97 0.66 -14.89 0.71
C PHE A 97 0.64 -13.61 1.55
N VAL A 98 1.45 -12.61 1.19
CA VAL A 98 1.51 -11.31 1.88
C VAL A 98 0.27 -10.47 1.59
N LYS A 99 -0.46 -10.73 0.50
CA LYS A 99 -1.79 -10.11 0.21
C LYS A 99 -2.94 -10.79 0.92
N LYS A 100 -2.82 -12.09 1.21
CA LYS A 100 -3.86 -12.87 1.90
C LYS A 100 -3.80 -12.63 3.41
N TYR A 101 -2.65 -12.90 4.02
CA TYR A 101 -2.48 -12.86 5.49
C TYR A 101 -1.92 -11.51 5.95
N ALA A 102 -2.60 -10.85 6.90
CA ALA A 102 -2.21 -9.53 7.39
C ALA A 102 -0.95 -9.58 8.26
N ASP A 103 -0.78 -10.67 9.00
CA ASP A 103 0.37 -10.90 9.88
C ASP A 103 0.89 -12.33 9.76
N TRP A 104 2.12 -12.55 10.23
CA TRP A 104 2.73 -13.87 10.28
C TRP A 104 1.94 -14.84 11.18
N THR A 105 1.29 -14.33 12.24
CA THR A 105 0.44 -15.16 13.11
C THR A 105 -0.74 -15.75 12.35
N GLU A 106 -1.40 -14.94 11.53
CA GLU A 106 -2.51 -15.36 10.66
C GLU A 106 -2.03 -16.32 9.56
N TYR A 107 -0.85 -16.07 9.00
CA TYR A 107 -0.21 -16.97 8.03
C TYR A 107 0.07 -18.35 8.64
N VAL A 108 0.64 -18.40 9.85
CA VAL A 108 0.90 -19.67 10.56
C VAL A 108 -0.42 -20.36 10.87
N ALA A 109 -1.40 -19.65 11.42
CA ALA A 109 -2.70 -20.22 11.76
C ALA A 109 -3.42 -20.81 10.53
N GLY A 110 -3.35 -20.12 9.39
CA GLY A 110 -3.98 -20.58 8.14
C GLY A 110 -3.20 -21.69 7.42
N THR A 111 -1.88 -21.74 7.57
CA THR A 111 -1.04 -22.73 6.86
C THR A 111 -0.85 -24.01 7.66
N ARG A 112 -0.77 -23.92 8.99
CA ARG A 112 -0.54 -25.05 9.91
C ARG A 112 -1.48 -26.25 9.68
N PRO A 113 -2.81 -26.10 9.56
CA PRO A 113 -3.70 -27.27 9.40
C PRO A 113 -3.53 -28.00 8.07
N HIS A 114 -2.85 -27.39 7.08
CA HIS A 114 -2.62 -27.98 5.76
C HIS A 114 -1.26 -28.69 5.65
N ILE A 115 -0.39 -28.60 6.66
CA ILE A 115 0.90 -29.29 6.70
C ILE A 115 0.72 -30.57 7.49
N GLU A 116 0.64 -31.70 6.79
CA GLU A 116 0.62 -33.02 7.41
C GLU A 116 1.93 -33.23 8.20
N THR A 117 1.82 -33.48 9.50
CA THR A 117 2.95 -33.56 10.44
C THR A 117 3.97 -34.65 10.08
N GLY A 118 3.55 -35.68 9.33
CA GLY A 118 4.43 -36.73 8.82
C GLY A 118 5.44 -36.27 7.76
N ASN A 119 5.27 -35.07 7.16
CA ASN A 119 6.08 -34.62 6.02
C ASN A 119 6.82 -33.29 6.26
N ILE A 120 7.00 -32.90 7.53
CA ILE A 120 7.68 -31.65 7.91
C ILE A 120 9.11 -31.57 7.36
N GLY A 121 9.83 -32.69 7.30
CA GLY A 121 11.18 -32.74 6.73
C GLY A 121 11.22 -32.37 5.24
N THR A 122 10.22 -32.81 4.47
CA THR A 122 10.09 -32.48 3.04
C THR A 122 9.77 -31.01 2.84
N TRP A 123 8.88 -30.45 3.67
CA TRP A 123 8.56 -29.02 3.65
C TRP A 123 9.75 -28.15 4.06
N ALA A 124 10.50 -28.54 5.10
CA ALA A 124 11.71 -27.82 5.50
C ALA A 124 12.75 -27.80 4.38
N LYS A 125 12.94 -28.94 3.70
CA LYS A 125 13.82 -29.04 2.53
C LYS A 125 13.35 -28.17 1.36
N LEU A 126 12.03 -28.12 1.08
CA LEU A 126 11.43 -27.24 0.07
C LEU A 126 11.62 -25.74 0.38
N VAL A 127 11.60 -25.38 1.66
CA VAL A 127 11.81 -23.99 2.14
C VAL A 127 13.31 -23.66 2.25
N GLY A 128 14.20 -24.61 1.96
CA GLY A 128 15.66 -24.41 1.99
C GLY A 128 16.27 -24.45 3.39
N ALA A 129 15.56 -25.00 4.37
CA ALA A 129 16.06 -25.19 5.71
C ALA A 129 16.71 -26.59 5.83
N ASP A 130 18.02 -26.62 6.02
CA ASP A 130 18.78 -27.86 6.17
C ASP A 130 18.54 -28.42 7.58
N LEU A 131 17.52 -29.27 7.72
CA LEU A 131 17.26 -30.02 8.95
C LEU A 131 18.13 -31.27 8.95
N ASN A 132 19.18 -31.25 9.77
CA ASN A 132 20.04 -32.41 9.97
C ASN A 132 19.19 -33.57 10.53
N THR A 133 19.01 -34.62 9.73
CA THR A 133 18.01 -35.69 9.86
C THR A 133 18.12 -36.53 11.14
N ASP A 134 19.24 -36.46 11.87
CA ASP A 134 19.56 -37.34 13.02
C ASP A 134 18.83 -37.03 14.34
N ARG A 135 18.06 -35.92 14.45
CA ARG A 135 17.30 -35.57 15.68
C ARG A 135 15.83 -36.01 15.70
N THR A 136 15.37 -36.71 14.67
CA THR A 136 13.94 -36.90 14.33
C THR A 136 13.11 -37.80 15.26
N ARG A 137 13.64 -38.31 16.38
CA ARG A 137 12.88 -39.26 17.24
C ARG A 137 12.55 -38.79 18.67
N ALA A 138 13.04 -37.64 19.13
CA ALA A 138 12.86 -37.21 20.52
C ALA A 138 11.95 -35.98 20.73
N PHE A 139 11.24 -35.50 19.70
CA PHE A 139 11.00 -34.06 19.57
C PHE A 139 9.58 -33.59 19.22
N SER A 140 8.55 -34.41 19.40
CA SER A 140 7.18 -34.10 18.92
C SER A 140 6.59 -32.76 19.43
N ARG A 141 6.98 -32.28 20.63
CA ARG A 141 6.53 -30.97 21.14
C ARG A 141 7.37 -29.79 20.65
N SER A 142 8.62 -30.02 20.26
CA SER A 142 9.49 -28.95 19.79
C SER A 142 9.51 -28.82 18.26
N ASP A 143 8.97 -29.80 17.53
CA ASP A 143 8.72 -29.70 16.08
C ASP A 143 7.69 -28.61 15.75
N ASP A 144 6.65 -28.43 16.59
CA ASP A 144 5.63 -27.39 16.42
C ASP A 144 6.21 -25.97 16.50
N GLU A 145 7.07 -25.73 17.50
CA GLU A 145 7.74 -24.43 17.66
C GLU A 145 8.77 -24.18 16.55
N LEU A 146 9.46 -25.23 16.07
CA LEU A 146 10.33 -25.12 14.91
C LEU A 146 9.55 -24.79 13.64
N LEU A 147 8.47 -25.52 13.34
CA LEU A 147 7.62 -25.27 12.18
C LEU A 147 7.07 -23.85 12.20
N LYS A 148 6.61 -23.37 13.36
CA LYS A 148 6.17 -21.99 13.55
C LYS A 148 7.27 -20.99 13.23
N ARG A 149 8.49 -21.19 13.74
CA ARG A 149 9.65 -20.34 13.42
C ARG A 149 10.02 -20.36 11.94
N TYR A 150 9.93 -21.52 11.28
CA TYR A 150 10.17 -21.64 9.85
C TYR A 150 9.14 -20.89 9.02
N LEU A 151 7.85 -21.09 9.31
CA LEU A 151 6.76 -20.38 8.63
C LEU A 151 6.87 -18.87 8.84
N GLN A 152 7.22 -18.43 10.05
CA GLN A 152 7.47 -17.03 10.34
C GLN A 152 8.64 -16.48 9.50
N THR A 153 9.77 -17.19 9.46
CA THR A 153 10.96 -16.78 8.68
C THR A 153 10.64 -16.72 7.19
N ASN A 154 9.91 -17.72 6.67
CA ASN A 154 9.47 -17.77 5.28
C ASN A 154 8.56 -16.57 4.94
N PHE A 155 7.59 -16.26 5.80
CA PHE A 155 6.70 -15.11 5.62
C PHE A 155 7.48 -13.79 5.63
N LEU A 156 8.44 -13.63 6.55
CA LEU A 156 9.30 -12.45 6.60
C LEU A 156 10.14 -12.34 5.32
N ASN A 157 10.75 -13.42 4.85
CA ASN A 157 11.52 -13.43 3.60
C ASN A 157 10.66 -12.99 2.40
N MET A 158 9.41 -13.46 2.31
CA MET A 158 8.47 -13.00 1.28
C MET A 158 8.10 -11.52 1.43
N SER A 159 7.95 -11.02 2.67
CA SER A 159 7.67 -9.60 2.94
C SER A 159 8.82 -8.68 2.54
N PHE A 160 10.06 -9.19 2.54
CA PHE A 160 11.24 -8.44 2.10
C PHE A 160 11.65 -8.68 0.65
N ALA A 161 11.00 -9.61 -0.06
CA ALA A 161 11.27 -9.89 -1.47
C ALA A 161 11.13 -8.62 -2.34
N HIS A 162 11.87 -8.58 -3.45
CA HIS A 162 11.76 -7.53 -4.47
C HIS A 162 11.94 -6.08 -3.93
N PRO A 163 13.11 -5.73 -3.38
CA PRO A 163 13.35 -4.42 -2.76
C PRO A 163 13.16 -3.24 -3.72
N PHE A 164 13.51 -3.41 -5.00
CA PHE A 164 13.34 -2.39 -6.03
C PHE A 164 11.84 -2.02 -6.22
N TRP A 165 10.98 -3.02 -6.41
CA TRP A 165 9.55 -2.80 -6.61
C TRP A 165 8.87 -2.18 -5.40
N ARG A 166 9.33 -2.52 -4.19
CA ARG A 166 8.86 -1.88 -2.96
C ARG A 166 9.18 -0.40 -2.92
N ALA A 167 10.40 -0.02 -3.30
CA ALA A 167 10.81 1.37 -3.37
C ALA A 167 9.96 2.13 -4.40
N VAL A 168 9.75 1.55 -5.59
CA VAL A 168 8.90 2.15 -6.63
C VAL A 168 7.47 2.38 -6.12
N VAL A 169 6.83 1.37 -5.53
CA VAL A 169 5.46 1.50 -4.98
C VAL A 169 5.41 2.56 -3.87
N ALA A 170 6.37 2.54 -2.94
CA ALA A 170 6.45 3.52 -1.87
C ALA A 170 6.60 4.94 -2.41
N SER A 171 7.49 5.16 -3.38
CA SER A 171 7.67 6.45 -4.05
C SER A 171 6.41 6.90 -4.79
N CYS A 172 5.74 6.00 -5.51
CA CYS A 172 4.47 6.32 -6.18
C CYS A 172 3.39 6.76 -5.18
N PHE A 173 3.26 6.07 -4.04
CA PHE A 173 2.31 6.48 -3.00
C PHE A 173 2.70 7.81 -2.37
N VAL A 174 3.98 8.03 -2.04
CA VAL A 174 4.43 9.31 -1.45
C VAL A 174 4.20 10.47 -2.42
N ILE A 175 4.56 10.32 -3.69
CA ILE A 175 4.34 11.34 -4.72
C ILE A 175 2.84 11.57 -4.92
N GLY A 176 2.05 10.50 -5.04
CA GLY A 176 0.61 10.58 -5.20
C GLY A 176 -0.06 11.33 -4.04
N PHE A 177 0.28 10.98 -2.80
CA PHE A 177 -0.22 11.67 -1.62
C PHE A 177 0.22 13.14 -1.57
N ALA A 178 1.50 13.43 -1.81
CA ALA A 178 2.01 14.81 -1.81
C ALA A 178 1.27 15.70 -2.82
N LEU A 179 1.02 15.19 -4.03
CA LEU A 179 0.26 15.89 -5.06
C LEU A 179 -1.21 16.10 -4.68
N LEU A 180 -1.84 15.15 -3.97
CA LEU A 180 -3.22 15.25 -3.50
C LEU A 180 -3.36 16.17 -2.29
N THR A 181 -2.35 16.27 -1.44
CA THR A 181 -2.37 17.13 -0.25
C THR A 181 -2.37 18.61 -0.63
N ILE A 182 -1.67 19.02 -1.70
CA ILE A 182 -1.61 20.43 -2.13
C ILE A 182 -3.01 21.03 -2.40
N PRO A 183 -3.83 20.49 -3.32
CA PRO A 183 -5.14 21.07 -3.60
C PRO A 183 -6.08 20.98 -2.39
N SER A 184 -5.98 19.91 -1.58
CA SER A 184 -6.77 19.74 -0.35
C SER A 184 -6.42 20.76 0.74
N ALA A 185 -5.13 21.02 0.96
CA ALA A 185 -4.67 22.04 1.90
C ALA A 185 -5.09 23.45 1.45
N MET A 186 -5.00 23.72 0.14
CA MET A 186 -5.45 25.00 -0.42
C MET A 186 -6.96 25.23 -0.26
N THR A 187 -7.79 24.21 -0.46
CA THR A 187 -9.24 24.35 -0.26
C THR A 187 -9.57 24.51 1.22
N ALA A 188 -8.92 23.75 2.11
CA ALA A 188 -9.09 23.89 3.56
C ALA A 188 -8.72 25.30 4.05
N ALA A 189 -7.58 25.83 3.61
CA ALA A 189 -7.14 27.19 3.96
C ALA A 189 -8.13 28.27 3.50
N ARG A 190 -8.71 28.13 2.29
CA ARG A 190 -9.73 29.05 1.79
C ARG A 190 -11.00 29.01 2.64
N VAL A 191 -11.49 27.82 2.97
CA VAL A 191 -12.70 27.66 3.80
C VAL A 191 -12.46 28.22 5.22
N ALA A 192 -11.31 27.94 5.80
CA ALA A 192 -10.93 28.49 7.11
C ALA A 192 -10.89 30.02 7.10
N GLY A 193 -10.27 30.63 6.08
CA GLY A 193 -10.23 32.08 5.93
C GLY A 193 -11.62 32.70 5.77
N ALA A 194 -12.50 32.07 4.98
CA ALA A 194 -13.88 32.53 4.80
C ALA A 194 -14.67 32.50 6.12
N LEU A 195 -14.56 31.40 6.87
CA LEU A 195 -15.21 31.24 8.18
C LEU A 195 -14.74 32.31 9.18
N ILE A 196 -13.42 32.53 9.27
CA ILE A 196 -12.87 33.57 10.15
C ILE A 196 -13.42 34.95 9.79
N SER A 197 -13.46 35.29 8.50
CA SER A 197 -13.98 36.59 8.04
C SER A 197 -15.48 36.77 8.32
N SER A 198 -16.24 35.67 8.32
CA SER A 198 -17.67 35.68 8.60
C SER A 198 -17.99 35.88 10.08
N MET A 199 -17.11 35.46 10.99
CA MET A 199 -17.28 35.63 12.44
C MET A 199 -16.90 37.03 12.93
N THR A 200 -16.11 37.78 12.16
CA THR A 200 -15.68 39.15 12.48
C THR A 200 -16.63 40.26 12.03
N ARG A 201 -17.71 39.93 11.30
CA ARG A 201 -18.80 40.86 10.95
C ARG A 201 -19.98 40.67 11.89
#